data_AF-A0A0U3MHQ9-F1
#
_entry.id   AF-A0A0U3MHQ9-F1
#
_cell.length_a   1.000
_cell.length_b   1.000
_cell.length_c   1.000
_cell.angle_alpha   90.00
_cell.angle_beta   90.00
_cell.angle_gamma   90.00
#
_symmetry.space_group_name_H-M   'P 1'
#
loop_
_entity.id
_entity.type
_entity.pdbx_description
1 polymer ?
#
loop_
_entity_poly.entity_id
_entity_poly.type
_entity_poly.pdbx_seq_one_letter_code
_entity_poly.pdbx_strand_id
1 'polypeptide(L)'
;MSARLAQFDALLSRRRAARPLNVAQPAVRVLRDPWGEPVAEFQHTPSDLDLLKAAHRLHGDDWIGVLADESRSRGLTAAWRLALLRADRHGQPRLSAQAGPQWLSAASQGRPGVRPTALRRELCALAVQQLWATGWRLVG
;
A
#
# COMPACT_ATOMS: atom_id res chain seq x y z
N MET A 1 32.70 -0.70 55.64
CA MET A 1 32.28 0.17 54.51
C MET A 1 31.99 -0.71 53.29
N SER A 2 30.85 -0.47 52.64
CA SER A 2 30.06 -1.43 51.88
C SER A 2 30.58 -1.70 50.45
N ALA A 3 31.19 -2.88 50.23
CA ALA A 3 31.58 -3.37 48.90
C ALA A 3 30.37 -3.56 47.95
N ARG A 4 29.17 -3.73 48.51
CA ARG A 4 27.92 -3.86 47.73
C ARG A 4 27.48 -2.55 47.09
N LEU A 5 27.73 -1.41 47.74
CA LEU A 5 27.41 -0.09 47.19
C LEU A 5 28.28 0.23 45.96
N ALA A 6 29.58 -0.09 46.01
CA ALA A 6 30.49 0.14 44.89
C ALA A 6 30.16 -0.72 43.65
N GLN A 7 29.71 -1.96 43.86
CA GLN A 7 29.25 -2.83 42.77
C GLN A 7 27.95 -2.33 42.13
N PHE A 8 27.04 -1.77 42.93
CA PHE A 8 25.80 -1.20 42.44
C PHE A 8 26.05 0.05 41.58
N ASP A 9 26.93 0.95 42.04
CA ASP A 9 27.32 2.13 41.26
C ASP A 9 28.04 1.75 39.96
N ALA A 10 28.95 0.76 40.00
CA ALA A 10 29.63 0.26 38.79
C ALA A 10 28.66 -0.32 37.75
N LEU A 11 27.58 -1.00 38.19
CA LEU A 11 26.53 -1.50 37.30
C LEU A 11 25.67 -0.38 36.71
N LEU A 12 25.38 0.67 37.48
CA LEU A 12 24.66 1.85 36.99
C LEU A 12 25.49 2.65 35.97
N SER A 13 26.79 2.80 36.20
CA SER A 13 27.72 3.48 35.27
C SER A 13 27.85 2.72 33.94
N ARG A 14 27.91 1.38 33.97
CA ARG A 14 27.94 0.56 32.74
C ARG A 14 26.66 0.67 31.93
N ARG A 15 25.48 0.73 32.57
CA ARG A 15 24.21 0.95 31.87
C ARG A 15 24.10 2.33 31.23
N ARG A 16 24.67 3.37 31.84
CA ARG A 16 24.70 4.72 31.25
C ARG A 16 25.71 4.86 30.11
N ALA A 17 26.83 4.12 30.17
CA ALA A 17 27.85 4.10 29.12
C ALA A 17 27.45 3.28 27.89
N ALA A 18 26.50 2.35 28.02
CA ALA A 18 25.84 1.67 26.90
C ALA A 18 24.83 2.62 26.21
N ARG A 19 25.30 3.77 25.74
CA ARG A 19 24.56 4.61 24.79
C ARG A 19 24.55 3.84 23.47
N PRO A 20 23.39 3.37 22.97
CA PRO A 20 23.37 2.76 21.66
C PRO A 20 23.87 3.79 20.65
N LEU A 21 24.90 3.37 19.91
CA LEU A 21 25.39 4.01 18.71
C LEU A 21 24.21 4.34 17.80
N ASN A 22 24.13 5.60 17.38
CA ASN A 22 23.43 6.12 16.21
C ASN A 22 22.43 5.13 15.58
N VAL A 23 21.21 5.07 16.11
CA VAL A 23 20.13 4.35 15.45
C VAL A 23 19.92 5.08 14.13
N ALA A 24 20.36 4.47 13.02
CA ALA A 24 20.05 4.94 11.68
C ALA A 24 18.54 5.17 11.64
N GLN A 25 18.12 6.44 11.55
CA GLN A 25 16.71 6.75 11.45
C GLN A 25 16.17 5.98 10.23
N PRO A 26 15.10 5.19 10.38
CA PRO A 26 14.55 4.47 9.24
C PRO A 26 14.19 5.50 8.17
N ALA A 27 14.73 5.32 6.97
CA ALA A 27 14.47 6.21 5.85
C ALA A 27 12.96 6.18 5.57
N VAL A 28 12.28 7.28 5.90
CA VAL A 28 10.83 7.43 5.66
C VAL A 28 10.64 7.61 4.17
N ARG A 29 9.84 6.73 3.56
CA ARG A 29 9.47 6.81 2.16
C ARG A 29 8.15 7.55 2.02
N VAL A 30 8.12 8.58 1.21
CA VAL A 30 6.95 9.43 0.99
C VAL A 30 6.41 9.16 -0.41
N LEU A 31 5.14 8.75 -0.49
CA LEU A 31 4.41 8.69 -1.76
C LEU A 31 3.90 10.10 -2.08
N ARG A 32 4.28 10.59 -3.24
CA ARG A 32 3.84 11.88 -3.79
C ARG A 32 2.91 11.67 -4.98
N ASP A 33 1.91 12.53 -5.08
CA ASP A 33 1.00 12.56 -6.22
C ASP A 33 1.66 13.19 -7.47
N PRO A 34 0.99 13.20 -8.63
CA PRO A 34 1.53 13.78 -9.87
C PRO A 34 1.86 15.28 -9.80
N TRP A 35 1.32 16.00 -8.82
CA TRP A 35 1.61 17.42 -8.59
C TRP A 35 2.75 17.63 -7.58
N GLY A 36 3.26 16.55 -6.98
CA GLY A 36 4.36 16.56 -6.04
C GLY A 36 3.94 16.65 -4.57
N GLU A 37 2.63 16.66 -4.28
CA GLU A 37 2.13 16.73 -2.91
C GLU A 37 2.32 15.41 -2.17
N PRO A 38 2.76 15.43 -0.89
CA PRO A 38 2.89 14.21 -0.09
C PRO A 38 1.50 13.65 0.25
N VAL A 39 1.27 12.38 -0.08
CA VAL A 39 0.00 11.69 0.16
C VAL A 39 0.09 10.69 1.31
N ALA A 40 1.20 9.99 1.45
CA ALA A 40 1.41 9.02 2.52
C ALA A 40 2.89 8.83 2.83
N GLU A 41 3.18 8.47 4.08
CA GLU A 41 4.52 8.14 4.57
C GLU A 41 4.58 6.68 5.00
N PHE A 42 5.69 6.04 4.68
CA PHE A 42 5.93 4.64 4.98
C PHE A 42 7.26 4.50 5.72
N GLN A 43 7.20 3.82 6.88
CA GLN A 43 8.39 3.51 7.68
C GLN A 43 9.21 2.36 7.08
N HIS A 44 8.62 1.60 6.15
CA HIS A 44 9.20 0.44 5.48
C HIS A 44 8.88 0.51 3.98
N THR A 45 9.48 -0.38 3.18
CA THR A 45 9.11 -0.48 1.75
C THR A 45 7.65 -0.93 1.64
N PRO A 46 6.75 -0.11 1.09
CA PRO A 46 5.34 -0.45 0.99
C PRO A 46 5.12 -1.59 -0.01
N SER A 47 4.10 -2.42 0.23
CA SER A 47 3.64 -3.36 -0.79
C SER A 47 2.87 -2.63 -1.89
N ASP A 48 2.72 -3.26 -3.06
CA ASP A 48 1.89 -2.72 -4.15
C ASP A 48 0.47 -2.38 -3.67
N LEU A 49 -0.09 -3.21 -2.79
CA LEU A 49 -1.41 -2.98 -2.24
C LEU A 49 -1.44 -1.74 -1.33
N ASP A 50 -0.40 -1.51 -0.54
CA ASP A 50 -0.30 -0.35 0.35
C ASP A 50 -0.17 0.94 -0.45
N LEU A 51 0.62 0.91 -1.53
CA LEU A 51 0.74 2.02 -2.48
C LEU A 51 -0.61 2.36 -3.11
N LEU A 52 -1.34 1.36 -3.61
CA LEU A 52 -2.66 1.55 -4.22
C LEU A 52 -3.68 2.09 -3.19
N LYS A 53 -3.66 1.55 -1.97
CA LYS A 53 -4.51 2.05 -0.87
C LYS A 53 -4.23 3.52 -0.58
N ALA A 54 -2.96 3.90 -0.47
CA ALA A 54 -2.56 5.27 -0.21
C ALA A 54 -2.93 6.21 -1.37
N ALA A 55 -2.57 5.85 -2.60
CA ALA A 55 -2.81 6.67 -3.79
C ALA A 55 -4.30 6.97 -4.00
N HIS A 56 -5.15 5.97 -3.76
CA HIS A 56 -6.60 6.13 -3.86
C HIS A 56 -7.27 6.54 -2.54
N ARG A 57 -6.51 6.85 -1.48
CA ARG A 57 -7.03 7.25 -0.16
C ARG A 57 -8.12 6.30 0.34
N LEU A 58 -7.84 5.00 0.34
CA LEU A 58 -8.78 3.97 0.80
C LEU A 58 -9.01 4.09 2.30
N HIS A 59 -10.25 3.87 2.70
CA HIS A 59 -10.67 3.80 4.09
C HIS A 59 -11.17 2.40 4.46
N GLY A 60 -11.50 2.19 5.74
CA GLY A 60 -11.80 0.86 6.30
C GLY A 60 -12.89 0.08 5.55
N ASP A 61 -13.95 0.76 5.11
CA ASP A 61 -15.07 0.12 4.40
C ASP A 61 -14.86 0.01 2.89
N ASP A 62 -13.78 0.61 2.35
CA ASP A 62 -13.47 0.51 0.93
C ASP A 62 -12.88 -0.86 0.61
N TRP A 63 -13.31 -1.43 -0.51
CA TRP A 63 -12.85 -2.73 -0.97
C TRP A 63 -11.99 -2.61 -2.22
N ILE A 64 -10.88 -3.36 -2.24
CA ILE A 64 -10.01 -3.50 -3.41
C ILE A 64 -9.75 -4.98 -3.68
N GLY A 65 -10.03 -5.41 -4.90
CA GLY A 65 -9.87 -6.81 -5.26
C GLY A 65 -10.04 -7.07 -6.75
N VAL A 66 -9.98 -8.34 -7.11
CA VAL A 66 -10.05 -8.77 -8.52
C VAL A 66 -11.50 -9.06 -8.87
N LEU A 67 -11.99 -8.42 -9.94
CA LEU A 67 -13.32 -8.69 -10.51
C LEU A 67 -13.19 -9.01 -12.00
N ALA A 68 -14.14 -9.77 -12.51
CA ALA A 68 -14.32 -9.95 -13.95
C ALA A 68 -14.96 -8.69 -14.54
N ASP A 69 -14.36 -8.18 -15.61
CA ASP A 69 -14.88 -7.10 -16.44
C ASP A 69 -15.72 -7.71 -17.58
N GLU A 70 -16.99 -7.99 -17.27
CA GLU A 70 -17.95 -8.59 -18.18
C GLU A 70 -18.33 -7.65 -19.34
N SER A 71 -18.09 -6.35 -19.21
CA SER A 71 -18.36 -5.37 -20.28
C SER A 71 -17.44 -5.57 -21.49
N ARG A 72 -16.28 -6.20 -21.28
CA ARG A 72 -15.27 -6.44 -22.32
C ARG A 72 -15.18 -7.91 -22.76
N SER A 73 -15.88 -8.83 -22.09
CA SER A 73 -15.89 -10.24 -22.51
C SER A 73 -16.78 -10.42 -23.74
N ARG A 74 -16.16 -10.40 -24.93
CA ARG A 74 -16.75 -11.05 -26.11
C ARG A 74 -16.28 -12.50 -26.13
N GLY A 75 -17.16 -13.44 -25.75
CA GLY A 75 -16.87 -14.88 -25.74
C GLY A 75 -16.57 -15.46 -24.35
N LEU A 76 -16.00 -16.67 -24.31
CA LEU A 76 -15.81 -17.49 -23.08
C LEU A 76 -14.65 -17.04 -22.17
N THR A 77 -13.90 -16.00 -22.55
CA THR A 77 -12.76 -15.50 -21.77
C THR A 77 -13.13 -14.26 -20.98
N ALA A 78 -13.30 -14.41 -19.67
CA ALA A 78 -13.47 -13.29 -18.75
C ALA A 78 -12.16 -12.48 -18.66
N ALA A 79 -12.26 -11.17 -18.89
CA ALA A 79 -11.17 -10.23 -18.62
C ALA A 79 -11.15 -9.92 -17.13
N TRP A 80 -10.03 -10.12 -16.44
CA TRP A 80 -9.91 -9.84 -15.00
C TRP A 80 -9.20 -8.51 -14.79
N ARG A 81 -9.68 -7.75 -13.81
CA ARG A 81 -9.16 -6.41 -13.50
C ARG A 81 -9.14 -6.18 -12.00
N LEU A 82 -8.22 -5.34 -11.56
CA LEU A 82 -8.25 -4.80 -10.21
C LEU A 82 -9.35 -3.73 -10.15
N ALA A 83 -10.28 -3.92 -9.20
CA ALA A 83 -11.41 -3.06 -8.96
C ALA A 83 -11.33 -2.45 -7.57
N LEU A 84 -11.77 -1.19 -7.48
CA LEU A 84 -12.02 -0.47 -6.25
C LEU A 84 -13.53 -0.23 -6.11
N LEU A 85 -14.07 -0.64 -4.98
CA LEU A 85 -15.44 -0.36 -4.55
C LEU A 85 -15.38 0.55 -3.33
N ARG A 86 -15.94 1.74 -3.46
CA ARG A 86 -16.06 2.70 -2.35
C ARG A 86 -17.33 2.40 -1.56
N ALA A 87 -17.22 2.38 -0.24
CA ALA A 87 -18.39 2.35 0.61
C ALA A 87 -19.11 3.70 0.56
N ASP A 88 -20.43 3.66 0.57
CA ASP A 88 -21.24 4.87 0.66
C ASP A 88 -21.10 5.45 2.07
N ARG A 89 -20.77 6.74 2.14
CA ARG A 89 -20.63 7.45 3.41
C ARG A 89 -21.84 8.31 3.63
N HIS A 90 -22.67 7.94 4.60
CA HIS A 90 -23.71 8.79 5.18
C HIS A 90 -24.61 9.50 4.13
N GLY A 91 -25.06 8.78 3.11
CA GLY A 91 -25.97 9.32 2.09
C GLY A 91 -25.34 10.34 1.13
N GLN A 92 -24.01 10.53 1.16
CA GLN A 92 -23.32 11.30 0.14
C GLN A 92 -22.92 10.40 -1.03
N PRO A 93 -23.38 10.71 -2.27
CA PRO A 93 -23.02 9.94 -3.45
C PRO A 93 -21.52 10.03 -3.70
N ARG A 94 -20.95 8.94 -4.21
CA ARG A 94 -19.54 8.77 -4.57
C ARG A 94 -19.01 10.02 -5.32
N LEU A 95 -17.77 10.41 -5.02
CA LEU A 95 -16.97 11.33 -5.86
C LEU A 95 -16.75 10.80 -7.29
N SER A 96 -17.12 9.54 -7.57
CA SER A 96 -17.17 8.95 -8.89
C SER A 96 -18.55 9.14 -9.50
N ALA A 97 -18.65 9.93 -10.57
CA ALA A 97 -19.87 10.10 -11.36
C ALA A 97 -20.40 8.78 -11.99
N GLN A 98 -19.62 7.70 -11.95
CA GLN A 98 -19.98 6.40 -12.52
C GLN A 98 -20.42 5.42 -11.42
N ALA A 99 -21.60 4.84 -11.62
CA ALA A 99 -22.08 3.68 -10.88
C ALA A 99 -21.20 2.45 -11.22
N GLY A 100 -20.83 1.66 -10.21
CA GLY A 100 -20.07 0.42 -10.38
C GLY A 100 -18.60 0.47 -9.90
N PRO A 101 -17.81 -0.57 -10.21
CA PRO A 101 -16.40 -0.64 -9.82
C PRO A 101 -15.54 0.39 -10.55
N GLN A 102 -14.65 1.05 -9.82
CA GLN A 102 -13.57 1.82 -10.42
C GLN A 102 -12.44 0.86 -10.80
N TRP A 103 -12.13 0.79 -12.09
CA TRP A 103 -11.08 -0.09 -12.60
C TRP A 103 -9.70 0.56 -12.44
N LEU A 104 -8.82 -0.09 -11.68
CA LEU A 104 -7.48 0.40 -11.35
C LEU A 104 -6.38 -0.19 -12.24
N SER A 105 -6.66 -1.29 -12.94
CA SER A 105 -5.71 -1.94 -13.84
C SER A 105 -6.28 -2.07 -15.25
N ALA A 106 -5.37 -2.29 -16.21
CA ALA A 106 -5.75 -2.85 -17.50
C ALA A 106 -6.40 -4.23 -17.35
N ALA A 107 -7.18 -4.62 -18.37
CA ALA A 107 -7.72 -5.97 -18.50
C ALA A 107 -6.59 -6.98 -18.70
N SER A 108 -6.54 -7.99 -17.84
CA SER A 108 -5.70 -9.18 -18.03
C SER A 108 -6.57 -10.38 -18.39
N GLN A 109 -6.14 -11.16 -19.39
CA GLN A 109 -6.81 -12.40 -19.72
C GLN A 109 -6.44 -13.46 -18.69
N GLY A 110 -7.44 -13.93 -17.94
CA GLY A 110 -7.22 -15.00 -16.97
C GLY A 110 -6.90 -16.29 -17.70
N ARG A 111 -5.72 -16.85 -17.47
CA ARG A 111 -5.40 -18.20 -17.95
C ARG A 111 -6.06 -19.23 -17.02
N PRO A 112 -6.67 -20.30 -17.56
CA PRO A 112 -7.16 -21.40 -16.73
C PRO A 112 -6.05 -21.95 -15.81
N GLY A 113 -6.39 -22.23 -14.56
CA GLY A 113 -5.45 -22.81 -13.57
C GLY A 113 -4.54 -21.81 -12.84
N VAL A 114 -4.63 -20.51 -13.13
CA VAL A 114 -3.89 -19.49 -12.37
C VAL A 114 -4.43 -19.40 -10.94
N ARG A 115 -3.53 -19.42 -9.95
CA ARG A 115 -3.89 -19.24 -8.55
C ARG A 115 -4.46 -17.81 -8.34
N PRO A 116 -5.58 -17.63 -7.64
CA PRO A 116 -6.18 -16.31 -7.42
C PRO A 116 -5.21 -15.29 -6.80
N THR A 117 -4.32 -15.75 -5.91
CA THR A 117 -3.30 -14.89 -5.29
C THR A 117 -2.24 -14.41 -6.28
N ALA A 118 -1.87 -15.22 -7.28
CA ALA A 118 -0.94 -14.84 -8.32
C ALA A 118 -1.57 -13.81 -9.27
N LEU A 119 -2.80 -14.04 -9.70
CA LEU A 119 -3.57 -13.09 -10.51
C LEU A 119 -3.71 -11.74 -9.79
N ARG A 120 -4.04 -11.75 -8.50
CA ARG A 120 -4.13 -10.52 -7.69
C ARG A 120 -2.80 -9.77 -7.65
N ARG A 121 -1.68 -10.46 -7.45
CA ARG A 121 -0.35 -9.84 -7.43
C ARG A 121 0.00 -9.21 -8.78
N GLU A 122 -0.26 -9.91 -9.87
CA GLU A 122 -0.05 -9.39 -11.23
C GLU A 122 -0.87 -8.12 -11.49
N LEU A 123 -2.17 -8.16 -11.16
CA LEU A 123 -3.06 -7.01 -11.36
C LEU A 123 -2.71 -5.82 -10.45
N CYS A 124 -2.26 -6.06 -9.21
CA CYS A 124 -1.71 -5.00 -8.35
C CYS A 124 -0.46 -4.36 -8.97
N ALA A 125 0.49 -5.17 -9.45
CA ALA A 125 1.70 -4.66 -10.09
C ALA A 125 1.38 -3.82 -11.33
N LEU A 126 0.43 -4.26 -12.16
CA LEU A 126 -0.04 -3.50 -13.32
C LEU A 126 -0.69 -2.17 -12.92
N ALA A 127 -1.50 -2.15 -11.87
CA ALA A 127 -2.11 -0.92 -11.36
C ALA A 127 -1.05 0.06 -10.82
N VAL A 128 -0.02 -0.44 -10.13
CA VAL A 128 1.11 0.37 -9.66
C VAL A 128 1.93 0.93 -10.82
N GLN A 129 2.17 0.15 -11.88
CA GLN A 129 2.80 0.67 -13.09
C GLN A 129 1.99 1.81 -13.72
N GLN A 130 0.67 1.73 -13.71
CA GLN A 130 -0.21 2.81 -14.18
C GLN A 130 -0.15 4.04 -13.27
N LEU A 131 -0.05 3.88 -11.94
CA LEU A 131 0.23 4.98 -11.02
C LEU A 131 1.53 5.69 -11.39
N TRP A 132 2.60 4.94 -11.65
CA TRP A 132 3.88 5.53 -12.07
C TRP A 132 3.79 6.23 -13.43
N ALA A 133 3.07 5.64 -14.39
CA ALA A 133 2.84 6.27 -15.69
C ALA A 133 2.05 7.58 -15.59
N THR A 134 1.19 7.72 -14.58
CA THR A 134 0.39 8.94 -14.34
C THR A 134 1.12 10.01 -13.52
N GLY A 135 2.38 9.78 -13.14
CA GLY A 135 3.23 10.80 -12.51
C GLY A 135 3.43 10.64 -11.00
N TRP A 136 2.81 9.64 -10.36
CA TRP A 136 3.07 9.34 -8.95
C TRP A 136 4.52 8.94 -8.72
N ARG A 137 5.09 9.22 -7.54
CA ARG A 137 6.46 8.85 -7.20
C ARG A 137 6.60 8.46 -5.74
N LEU A 138 7.43 7.45 -5.46
CA LEU A 138 7.88 7.12 -4.11
C LEU A 138 9.28 7.70 -3.91
N VAL A 139 9.45 8.57 -2.92
CA VAL A 139 10.70 9.30 -2.65
C VAL A 139 11.17 8.99 -1.23
N GLY A 140 12.46 8.69 -1.04
CA GLY A 140 13.06 8.40 0.26
C GLY A 140 13.94 7.16 0.26
#